data_AF-A0A942DKJ3-F1
#
_entry.id   AF-A0A942DKJ3-F1
#
_cell.length_a   1.000
_cell.length_b   1.000
_cell.length_c   1.000
_cell.angle_alpha   90.00
_cell.angle_beta   90.00
_cell.angle_gamma   90.00
#
_symmetry.space_group_name_H-M   'P 1'
#
loop_
_entity.id
_entity.type
_entity.pdbx_description
1 polymer ?
#
loop_
_entity_poly.entity_id
_entity_poly.type
_entity_poly.pdbx_seq_one_letter_code
_entity_poly.pdbx_strand_id
1 'polypeptide(L)'
;MQCASRMYVYRLRSIPCPNQIYSGITDNPKQRLADHNAGKSPHTNKYKPWKMELCIWFAEESKARAFEKYLKSGSGRAFSAKHF
;
A
#
# COMPACT_ATOMS: atom_id res chain seq x y z
N MET A 1 -15.65 22.90 -10.26
CA MET A 1 -14.28 22.51 -10.66
C MET A 1 -13.85 21.40 -9.69
N GLN A 2 -13.84 20.15 -10.14
CA GLN A 2 -13.54 19.02 -9.26
C GLN A 2 -12.03 18.77 -9.30
N CYS A 3 -11.31 19.16 -8.25
CA CYS A 3 -9.89 18.85 -8.13
C CYS A 3 -9.75 17.33 -8.05
N ALA A 4 -9.23 16.71 -9.11
CA ALA A 4 -8.94 15.28 -9.11
C ALA A 4 -7.89 14.98 -8.03
N SER A 5 -8.31 14.34 -6.94
CA SER A 5 -7.43 13.88 -5.87
C SER A 5 -6.60 12.71 -6.39
N ARG A 6 -5.33 12.99 -6.69
CA ARG A 6 -4.35 12.01 -7.15
C ARG A 6 -4.00 11.08 -5.99
N MET A 7 -4.10 9.78 -6.22
CA MET A 7 -3.84 8.78 -5.19
C MET A 7 -2.90 7.70 -5.70
N TYR A 8 -2.14 7.12 -4.79
CA TYR A 8 -1.30 5.97 -5.03
C TYR A 8 -1.82 4.79 -4.24
N VAL A 9 -1.93 3.64 -4.90
CA VAL A 9 -2.07 2.35 -4.20
C VAL A 9 -0.70 1.74 -4.09
N TYR A 10 -0.33 1.29 -2.89
CA TYR A 10 1.00 0.76 -2.63
C TYR A 10 0.93 -0.59 -1.91
N ARG A 11 2.00 -1.36 -2.05
CA ARG A 11 2.26 -2.60 -1.31
C ARG A 11 3.62 -2.51 -0.63
N LEU A 12 3.63 -2.75 0.67
CA LEU A 12 4.81 -2.84 1.49
C LEU A 12 5.06 -4.30 1.85
N ARG A 13 6.34 -4.66 1.94
CA ARG A 13 6.79 -5.93 2.50
C ARG A 13 7.70 -5.67 3.68
N SER A 14 7.48 -6.38 4.77
CA SER A 14 8.41 -6.36 5.90
C SER A 14 9.74 -6.99 5.48
N ILE A 15 10.84 -6.36 5.85
CA ILE A 15 12.19 -6.90 5.63
C ILE A 15 12.45 -8.09 6.58
N PRO A 16 12.24 -8.00 7.91
CA PRO A 16 12.50 -9.12 8.82
C PRO A 16 11.43 -10.22 8.77
N CYS A 17 10.23 -9.92 8.26
CA CYS A 17 9.13 -10.89 8.19
C CYS A 17 8.53 -10.90 6.77
N PRO A 18 9.15 -11.54 5.76
CA PRO A 18 8.75 -11.42 4.35
C PRO A 18 7.31 -11.83 4.01
N ASN A 19 6.67 -12.65 4.87
CA ASN A 19 5.27 -13.04 4.76
C ASN A 19 4.30 -11.94 5.20
N GLN A 20 4.79 -10.91 5.91
CA GLN A 20 4.01 -9.75 6.32
C GLN A 20 4.01 -8.71 5.20
N ILE A 21 2.82 -8.52 4.65
CA ILE A 21 2.55 -7.63 3.53
C ILE A 21 1.45 -6.66 3.95
N TYR A 22 1.58 -5.41 3.55
CA TYR A 22 0.57 -4.39 3.78
C TYR A 22 0.24 -3.68 2.46
N SER A 23 -1.05 -3.60 2.13
CA SER A 23 -1.53 -2.78 1.01
C SER A 23 -2.33 -1.60 1.53
N GLY A 24 -2.12 -0.43 0.94
CA GLY A 24 -2.83 0.79 1.32
C GLY A 24 -2.89 1.83 0.21
N ILE A 25 -3.52 2.95 0.53
CA ILE A 25 -3.68 4.10 -0.35
C ILE A 25 -3.12 5.37 0.31
N THR A 26 -2.50 6.25 -0.47
CA THR A 26 -1.95 7.53 0.00
C THR A 26 -1.78 8.50 -1.16
N ASP A 27 -1.78 9.80 -0.89
CA ASP A 27 -1.34 10.86 -1.81
C ASP A 27 0.20 11.05 -1.81
N ASN A 28 0.88 10.70 -0.71
CA ASN A 28 2.33 10.81 -0.55
C ASN A 28 3.01 9.48 -0.15
N PRO A 29 3.47 8.65 -1.11
CA PRO A 29 4.10 7.36 -0.85
C PRO A 29 5.37 7.42 -0.01
N LYS A 30 6.19 8.47 -0.20
CA LYS A 30 7.45 8.66 0.53
C LYS A 30 7.19 8.89 2.01
N GLN A 31 6.29 9.83 2.34
CA GLN A 31 5.91 10.11 3.72
C GLN A 31 5.28 8.87 4.36
N ARG A 32 4.40 8.18 3.62
CA ARG A 32 3.74 6.98 4.13
C ARG A 32 4.71 5.85 4.48
N LEU A 33 5.71 5.60 3.65
CA LEU A 33 6.77 4.62 3.95
C LEU A 33 7.55 5.02 5.20
N ALA A 34 7.92 6.30 5.32
CA ALA A 34 8.61 6.83 6.49
C ALA A 34 7.76 6.67 7.77
N ASP A 35 6.45 6.94 7.71
CA ASP A 35 5.55 6.77 8.85
C ASP A 35 5.41 5.30 9.30
N HIS A 36 5.31 4.37 8.35
CA HIS A 36 5.32 2.94 8.65
C HIS A 36 6.64 2.54 9.32
N ASN A 37 7.79 3.05 8.85
CA ASN A 37 9.11 2.75 9.43
C ASN A 37 9.39 3.48 10.76
N ALA A 38 8.71 4.60 11.02
CA ALA A 38 8.66 5.22 12.33
C ALA A 38 7.77 4.44 13.31
N GLY A 39 6.83 3.62 12.82
CA GLY A 39 5.90 2.84 13.66
C GLY A 39 4.68 3.61 14.13
N LYS A 40 4.29 4.63 13.37
CA LYS A 40 3.07 5.42 13.65
C LYS A 40 1.78 4.63 13.45
N SER A 41 1.84 3.42 12.88
CA SER A 41 0.69 2.52 12.75
C SER A 41 0.81 1.34 13.72
N PRO A 42 -0.12 1.19 14.69
CA PRO A 42 -0.10 0.13 15.69
C PRO A 42 -0.11 -1.28 15.08
N HIS A 43 -0.77 -1.47 13.95
CA HIS A 43 -0.88 -2.79 13.31
C HIS A 43 0.39 -3.18 12.56
N THR A 44 1.17 -2.21 12.07
CA THR A 44 2.36 -2.47 11.25
C THR A 44 3.68 -2.24 11.99
N ASN A 45 3.67 -1.64 13.18
CA ASN A 45 4.88 -1.27 13.91
C ASN A 45 5.77 -2.47 14.30
N LYS A 46 5.17 -3.64 14.53
CA LYS A 46 5.85 -4.88 14.93
C LYS A 46 6.62 -5.58 13.81
N TYR A 47 6.41 -5.19 12.56
CA TYR A 47 7.06 -5.82 11.40
C TYR A 47 7.97 -4.86 10.63
N LYS A 48 8.33 -3.72 11.25
CA LYS A 48 9.31 -2.79 10.70
C LYS A 48 10.71 -3.42 10.69
N PRO A 49 11.63 -2.98 9.81
CA PRO A 49 11.41 -2.02 8.72
C PRO A 49 10.67 -2.64 7.53
N TRP A 50 9.96 -1.79 6.80
CA TRP A 50 9.20 -2.06 5.59
C TRP A 50 9.95 -1.53 4.37
N LYS A 51 9.86 -2.27 3.27
CA LYS A 51 10.27 -1.83 1.93
C LYS A 51 9.03 -1.65 1.04
N MET A 52 9.08 -0.65 0.15
CA MET A 52 8.06 -0.48 -0.89
C MET A 52 8.33 -1.45 -2.03
N GLU A 53 7.36 -2.29 -2.35
CA GLU A 53 7.47 -3.30 -3.40
C GLU A 53 6.66 -2.91 -4.63
N LEU A 54 5.52 -2.24 -4.43
CA LEU A 54 4.65 -1.74 -5.48
C LEU A 54 4.14 -0.35 -5.12
N CYS A 55 4.05 0.54 -6.11
CA CYS A 55 3.40 1.83 -6.00
C CYS A 55 2.79 2.20 -7.37
N ILE A 56 1.47 2.31 -7.43
CA ILE A 56 0.71 2.59 -8.67
C ILE A 56 -0.04 3.90 -8.49
N TRP A 57 0.17 4.83 -9.42
CA TRP A 57 -0.54 6.11 -9.46
C TRP A 57 -1.89 5.99 -10.13
N PHE A 58 -2.89 6.69 -9.59
CA PHE A 58 -4.23 6.83 -10.13
C PHE A 58 -4.61 8.31 -10.24
N ALA A 59 -5.16 8.67 -11.40
CA ALA A 59 -5.73 9.99 -11.65
C ALA A 59 -7.01 10.24 -10.84
N GLU A 60 -7.77 9.18 -10.58
CA GLU A 60 -9.06 9.21 -9.88
C GLU A 60 -8.97 8.44 -8.56
N GLU A 61 -9.27 9.11 -7.45
CA GLU A 61 -9.30 8.49 -6.13
C GLU A 61 -10.29 7.32 -6.03
N SER A 62 -11.43 7.39 -6.72
CA SER A 62 -12.41 6.31 -6.77
C SER A 62 -11.81 5.01 -7.32
N LYS A 63 -11.04 5.11 -8.41
CA LYS A 63 -10.33 3.97 -9.01
C LYS A 63 -9.22 3.45 -8.10
N ALA A 64 -8.48 4.34 -7.44
CA ALA A 64 -7.48 3.95 -6.46
C ALA A 64 -8.09 3.16 -5.29
N ARG A 65 -9.22 3.63 -4.75
CA ARG A 65 -9.95 2.96 -3.65
C ARG A 65 -10.51 1.61 -4.11
N ALA A 66 -11.10 1.54 -5.31
CA ALA A 66 -11.60 0.29 -5.87
C ALA A 66 -10.46 -0.73 -6.06
N PHE A 67 -9.31 -0.29 -6.56
CA PHE A 67 -8.15 -1.16 -6.74
C PHE A 67 -7.54 -1.62 -5.40
N GLU A 68 -7.42 -0.73 -4.41
CA GLU A 68 -6.95 -1.10 -3.07
C GLU A 68 -7.87 -2.15 -2.41
N LYS A 69 -9.18 -1.96 -2.53
CA LYS A 69 -10.18 -2.93 -2.07
C LYS A 69 -10.04 -4.27 -2.80
N TYR A 70 -9.81 -4.25 -4.11
CA TYR A 70 -9.54 -5.45 -4.89
C TYR A 70 -8.29 -6.17 -4.39
N LEU A 71 -7.16 -5.49 -4.19
CA LEU A 71 -5.93 -6.10 -3.68
C LEU A 71 -6.10 -6.77 -2.31
N LYS A 72 -7.02 -6.28 -1.48
CA LYS A 72 -7.33 -6.87 -0.17
C LYS A 72 -8.26 -8.09 -0.22
N SER A 73 -8.92 -8.33 -1.35
CA SER A 73 -9.77 -9.51 -1.58
C SER A 73 -8.95 -10.79 -1.78
N GLY A 74 -9.60 -11.96 -1.75
CA GLY A 74 -8.90 -13.24 -1.99
C GLY A 74 -8.25 -13.32 -3.36
N SER A 75 -8.96 -12.92 -4.42
CA SER A 75 -8.41 -12.92 -5.79
C SER A 75 -7.31 -11.88 -5.97
N GLY A 76 -7.44 -10.69 -5.37
CA GLY A 76 -6.40 -9.67 -5.41
C GLY A 76 -5.13 -10.04 -4.65
N ARG A 77 -5.26 -10.78 -3.54
CA ARG A 77 -4.11 -11.37 -2.83
C ARG A 77 -3.41 -12.43 -3.69
N ALA A 78 -4.17 -13.30 -4.35
CA ALA A 78 -3.62 -14.31 -5.27
C ALA A 78 -2.92 -13.67 -6.47
N PHE A 79 -3.54 -12.65 -7.09
CA PHE A 79 -2.93 -11.83 -8.12
C PHE A 79 -1.60 -11.23 -7.65
N SER A 80 -1.62 -10.57 -6.48
CA SER A 80 -0.41 -9.93 -5.95
C SER A 80 0.70 -10.92 -5.68
N ALA A 81 0.41 -12.08 -5.09
CA ALA A 81 1.39 -13.12 -4.80
C ALA A 81 2.02 -13.73 -6.07
N LYS A 82 1.27 -13.76 -7.18
CA LYS A 82 1.75 -14.29 -8.46
C LYS A 82 2.65 -13.30 -9.20
N HIS A 83 2.38 -11.99 -9.07
CA HIS A 83 3.02 -10.96 -9.89
C HIS A 83 4.04 -10.10 -9.13
N PHE A 84 4.07 -10.15 -7.80
CA PHE A 84 4.95 -9.34 -6.93
C PHE A 84 5.43 -10.13 -5.70
#